data_AF-A0A1C4K5P5-F1
#
_entry.id   AF-A0A1C4K5P5-F1
#
_cell.length_a   1.000
_cell.length_b   1.000
_cell.length_c   1.000
_cell.angle_alpha   90.00
_cell.angle_beta   90.00
_cell.angle_gamma   90.00
#
_symmetry.space_group_name_H-M   'P 1'
#
loop_
_entity.id
_entity.type
_entity.pdbx_description
1 polymer ?
#
loop_
_entity_poly.entity_id
_entity_poly.type
_entity_poly.pdbx_seq_one_letter_code
_entity_poly.pdbx_strand_id
1 'polypeptide(L)'
;MKAAVRPPGGGTGRAGAGRPYTVTGRRNRGRALGNPGAGLGRSRAGRRWAVALLLVGTALLSGCGIRSTSVPVDAGPAPSRVACAPPKAPSAPSAGTVLQQVYLVCSTQIAAVTRAVALPDGRAGRDTFAQELIAQLQIGPAAEETKAGFSTEVPGSLYLLPPPPGSPKGALRLNEPVDELPSFALAQIVCTLTADKTTAPDHSVVLGSAGSGALRRYTCTDDLRTRPEAADTAGSVVR
;
A
#
# COMPACT_ATOMS: atom_id res chain seq x y z
N MET A 1 15.06 21.19 61.07
CA MET A 1 14.67 19.91 60.43
C MET A 1 15.11 19.96 58.97
N LYS A 2 16.29 19.41 58.64
CA LYS A 2 16.82 19.30 57.28
C LYS A 2 16.74 17.83 56.87
N ALA A 3 15.80 17.50 55.98
CA ALA A 3 15.71 16.17 55.40
C ALA A 3 16.59 16.10 54.15
N ALA A 4 17.59 15.22 54.19
CA ALA A 4 18.42 14.86 53.06
C ALA A 4 17.64 13.89 52.15
N VAL A 5 17.46 14.26 50.88
CA VAL A 5 16.88 13.39 49.86
C VAL A 5 18.02 12.71 49.11
N ARG A 6 17.99 11.37 49.12
CA ARG A 6 18.92 10.43 48.50
C ARG A 6 18.52 10.21 47.02
N PRO A 7 19.44 10.18 46.05
CA PRO A 7 19.10 9.83 44.67
C PRO A 7 19.01 8.30 44.48
N PRO A 8 18.08 7.78 43.65
CA PRO A 8 18.08 6.39 43.23
C PRO A 8 19.07 6.13 42.08
N GLY A 9 19.70 4.96 42.14
CA GLY A 9 20.84 4.57 41.32
C GLY A 9 20.51 4.15 39.89
N GLY A 10 21.54 4.28 39.04
CA GLY A 10 21.54 3.85 37.65
C GLY A 10 21.64 2.32 37.53
N GLY A 11 20.68 1.74 36.79
CA GLY A 11 20.70 0.36 36.34
C GLY A 11 21.36 0.26 34.97
N THR A 12 22.40 -0.55 34.89
CA THR A 12 23.15 -0.91 33.68
C THR A 12 22.41 -2.00 32.90
N GLY A 13 22.00 -1.70 31.66
CA GLY A 13 21.33 -2.64 30.75
C GLY A 13 22.25 -3.07 29.60
N ARG A 14 22.60 -4.36 29.60
CA ARG A 14 23.50 -5.09 28.68
C ARG A 14 23.18 -4.91 27.19
N ALA A 15 24.23 -4.69 26.40
CA ALA A 15 24.27 -4.87 24.95
C ALA A 15 24.15 -6.37 24.58
N GLY A 16 23.14 -6.70 23.78
CA GLY A 16 22.98 -8.01 23.15
C GLY A 16 23.65 -8.05 21.78
N ALA A 17 24.62 -8.95 21.61
CA ALA A 17 25.32 -9.20 20.35
C ALA A 17 24.40 -9.92 19.34
N GLY A 18 24.11 -9.26 18.21
CA GLY A 18 23.41 -9.84 17.07
C GLY A 18 24.32 -10.76 16.25
N ARG A 19 23.85 -11.99 16.00
CA ARG A 19 24.49 -12.98 15.13
C ARG A 19 24.25 -12.64 13.65
N PRO A 20 25.21 -12.85 12.74
CA PRO A 20 25.01 -12.70 11.31
C PRO A 20 24.31 -13.95 10.74
N TYR A 21 23.19 -13.76 10.03
CA TYR A 21 22.60 -14.79 9.18
C TYR A 21 23.04 -14.56 7.73
N THR A 22 23.74 -15.54 7.17
CA THR A 22 24.15 -15.58 5.77
C THR A 22 22.97 -16.07 4.92
N VAL A 23 22.43 -15.19 4.07
CA VAL A 23 21.45 -15.58 3.04
C VAL A 23 22.19 -16.20 1.86
N THR A 24 22.03 -17.50 1.69
CA THR A 24 22.54 -18.24 0.52
C THR A 24 21.60 -18.02 -0.66
N GLY A 25 22.07 -17.29 -1.67
CA GLY A 25 21.36 -17.03 -2.92
C GLY A 25 21.23 -18.29 -3.77
N ARG A 26 20.01 -18.82 -3.89
CA ARG A 26 19.68 -19.92 -4.81
C ARG A 26 19.35 -19.34 -6.19
N ARG A 27 20.33 -19.41 -7.12
CA ARG A 27 20.16 -19.07 -8.54
C ARG A 27 19.29 -20.12 -9.23
N ASN A 28 18.06 -19.77 -9.58
CA ASN A 28 17.25 -20.54 -10.54
C ASN A 28 17.60 -20.08 -11.97
N ARG A 29 18.46 -20.85 -12.65
CA ARG A 29 18.69 -20.71 -14.09
C ARG A 29 17.58 -21.45 -14.84
N GLY A 30 16.80 -20.68 -15.60
CA GLY A 30 15.81 -21.19 -16.53
C GLY A 30 16.44 -21.91 -17.71
N ARG A 31 15.78 -23.01 -18.08
CA ARG A 31 15.39 -23.44 -19.43
C ARG A 31 16.40 -23.21 -20.56
N ALA A 32 16.99 -24.32 -21.02
CA ALA A 32 17.27 -24.55 -22.43
C ALA A 32 16.95 -26.02 -22.73
N LEU A 33 15.84 -26.28 -23.42
CA LEU A 33 15.59 -27.54 -24.11
C LEU A 33 15.46 -27.21 -25.58
N GLY A 34 16.54 -27.48 -26.30
CA GLY A 34 16.58 -27.47 -27.75
C GLY A 34 16.60 -28.90 -28.29
N ASN A 35 15.90 -29.08 -29.41
CA ASN A 35 16.06 -30.11 -30.45
C ASN A 35 15.68 -31.57 -30.10
N PRO A 36 15.24 -32.40 -31.08
CA PRO A 36 15.86 -32.50 -32.41
C PRO A 36 14.94 -32.67 -33.63
N GLY A 37 15.60 -32.47 -34.77
CA GLY A 37 15.11 -32.62 -36.14
C GLY A 37 14.62 -34.02 -36.49
N ALA A 38 13.71 -34.00 -37.46
CA ALA A 38 13.10 -35.14 -38.10
C ALA A 38 14.12 -35.95 -38.93
N GLY A 39 14.20 -37.25 -38.67
CA GLY A 39 14.82 -38.25 -39.54
C GLY A 39 13.73 -39.07 -40.23
N LEU A 40 13.57 -38.90 -41.54
CA LEU A 40 12.68 -39.70 -42.39
C LEU A 40 13.35 -41.03 -42.77
N GLY A 41 13.14 -42.05 -41.94
CA GLY A 41 13.43 -43.45 -42.25
C GLY A 41 12.29 -44.06 -43.07
N ARG A 42 12.59 -44.37 -44.33
CA ARG A 42 11.66 -44.88 -45.33
C ARG A 42 11.69 -46.41 -45.32
N SER A 43 10.76 -47.06 -44.62
CA SER A 43 10.59 -48.53 -44.65
C SER A 43 9.35 -48.89 -45.49
N ARG A 44 9.62 -49.46 -46.66
CA ARG A 44 8.65 -50.11 -47.56
C ARG A 44 8.39 -51.53 -47.05
N ALA A 45 7.32 -51.76 -46.30
CA ALA A 45 6.68 -53.08 -46.14
C ALA A 45 5.35 -52.90 -45.41
N GLY A 46 4.26 -53.48 -45.91
CA GLY A 46 2.95 -53.43 -45.24
C GLY A 46 1.80 -52.83 -46.06
N ARG A 47 1.95 -52.76 -47.38
CA ARG A 47 0.81 -52.70 -48.31
C ARG A 47 0.11 -54.06 -48.18
N ARG A 48 -1.11 -54.10 -47.62
CA ARG A 48 -2.06 -55.23 -47.47
C ARG A 48 -2.55 -55.55 -46.05
N TRP A 49 -2.81 -54.54 -45.22
CA TRP A 49 -3.84 -54.64 -44.18
C TRP A 49 -4.59 -53.29 -44.18
N ALA A 50 -5.43 -53.08 -45.20
CA ALA A 50 -6.88 -53.26 -45.05
C ALA A 50 -7.41 -52.21 -44.06
N VAL A 51 -7.76 -50.98 -44.48
CA VAL A 51 -9.02 -50.61 -45.17
C VAL A 51 -10.31 -51.10 -44.46
N ALA A 52 -10.21 -51.89 -43.39
CA ALA A 52 -11.35 -52.47 -42.66
C ALA A 52 -11.59 -51.85 -41.27
N LEU A 53 -10.96 -50.73 -40.94
CA LEU A 53 -11.20 -49.99 -39.68
C LEU A 53 -11.81 -48.60 -39.88
N LEU A 54 -12.22 -48.26 -41.11
CA LEU A 54 -12.71 -46.94 -41.49
C LEU A 54 -14.25 -46.80 -41.47
N LEU A 55 -14.99 -47.81 -40.98
CA LEU A 55 -16.46 -47.81 -41.03
C LEU A 55 -17.19 -48.13 -39.70
N VAL A 56 -16.50 -48.26 -38.57
CA VAL A 56 -17.13 -48.59 -37.26
C VAL A 56 -16.94 -47.49 -36.20
N GLY A 57 -16.19 -46.43 -36.49
CA GLY A 57 -15.85 -45.38 -35.53
C GLY A 57 -16.83 -44.19 -35.42
N THR A 58 -18.03 -44.24 -36.00
CA THR A 58 -18.97 -43.10 -36.06
C THR A 58 -20.08 -43.11 -35.00
N ALA A 59 -20.09 -44.06 -34.06
CA ALA A 59 -21.22 -44.26 -33.14
C ALA A 59 -20.99 -43.86 -31.66
N LEU A 60 -19.92 -43.10 -31.33
CA LEU A 60 -19.67 -42.64 -29.95
C LEU A 60 -19.68 -41.11 -29.79
N LEU A 61 -20.40 -40.39 -30.65
CA LEU A 61 -20.85 -39.01 -30.38
C LEU A 61 -22.16 -38.99 -29.56
N SER A 62 -22.36 -39.95 -28.64
CA SER A 62 -23.29 -39.74 -27.53
C SER A 62 -22.67 -38.72 -26.58
N GLY A 63 -22.72 -37.44 -26.98
CA GLY A 63 -22.49 -36.35 -26.06
C GLY A 63 -23.44 -36.52 -24.89
N CYS A 64 -22.90 -36.84 -23.72
CA CYS A 64 -23.62 -36.66 -22.48
C CYS A 64 -24.03 -35.19 -22.44
N GLY A 65 -25.31 -34.95 -22.68
CA GLY A 65 -25.90 -33.63 -22.64
C GLY A 65 -25.60 -33.02 -21.29
N ILE A 66 -24.73 -32.01 -21.25
CA ILE A 66 -24.81 -31.00 -20.23
C ILE A 66 -26.17 -30.38 -20.46
N ARG A 67 -27.16 -30.80 -19.68
CA ARG A 67 -28.34 -29.97 -19.48
C ARG A 67 -27.76 -28.69 -18.91
N SER A 68 -27.71 -27.66 -19.73
CA SER A 68 -27.66 -26.30 -19.24
C SER A 68 -28.81 -26.22 -18.25
N THR A 69 -28.48 -26.35 -16.96
CA THR A 69 -29.36 -25.91 -15.91
C THR A 69 -29.38 -24.41 -16.07
N SER A 70 -30.20 -23.97 -17.03
CA SER A 70 -30.69 -22.61 -17.15
C SER A 70 -31.63 -22.41 -15.98
N VAL A 71 -31.06 -22.49 -14.77
CA VAL A 71 -31.61 -21.74 -13.66
C VAL A 71 -31.45 -20.31 -14.13
N PRO A 72 -32.55 -19.58 -14.36
CA PRO A 72 -32.48 -18.13 -14.36
C PRO A 72 -32.05 -17.83 -12.93
N VAL A 73 -30.74 -17.75 -12.71
CA VAL A 73 -30.27 -17.07 -11.53
C VAL A 73 -30.73 -15.65 -11.79
N ASP A 74 -31.82 -15.26 -11.13
CA ASP A 74 -31.92 -13.93 -10.57
C ASP A 74 -30.69 -13.78 -9.66
N ALA A 75 -29.52 -13.67 -10.28
CA ALA A 75 -28.39 -12.99 -9.74
C ALA A 75 -28.85 -11.53 -9.73
N GLY A 76 -29.74 -11.22 -8.77
CA GLY A 76 -29.91 -9.87 -8.29
C GLY A 76 -28.52 -9.25 -8.19
N PRO A 77 -28.40 -7.98 -8.57
CA PRO A 77 -27.18 -7.35 -9.04
C PRO A 77 -25.97 -7.97 -8.36
N ALA A 78 -25.13 -8.67 -9.14
CA ALA A 78 -23.92 -9.34 -8.64
C ALA A 78 -23.29 -8.44 -7.58
N PRO A 79 -23.01 -8.93 -6.36
CA PRO A 79 -22.60 -8.08 -5.25
C PRO A 79 -21.39 -7.31 -5.76
N SER A 80 -21.61 -6.05 -6.08
CA SER A 80 -20.55 -5.16 -6.48
C SER A 80 -19.61 -5.21 -5.29
N ARG A 81 -18.33 -5.49 -5.54
CA ARG A 81 -17.31 -5.24 -4.54
C ARG A 81 -17.40 -3.74 -4.31
N VAL A 82 -18.22 -3.33 -3.35
CA VAL A 82 -18.68 -1.95 -3.22
C VAL A 82 -17.42 -1.14 -3.00
N ALA A 83 -16.99 -0.42 -4.05
CA ALA A 83 -15.96 0.59 -3.89
C ALA A 83 -16.55 1.61 -2.93
N CYS A 84 -15.82 1.93 -1.86
CA CYS A 84 -16.26 2.89 -0.87
C CYS A 84 -16.64 4.17 -1.60
N ALA A 85 -17.88 4.61 -1.41
CA ALA A 85 -18.36 5.85 -1.98
C ALA A 85 -17.98 6.98 -1.01
N PRO A 86 -16.98 7.82 -1.31
CA PRO A 86 -16.62 8.92 -0.44
C PRO A 86 -17.86 9.82 -0.24
N PRO A 87 -18.19 10.20 1.00
CA PRO A 87 -19.27 11.15 1.25
C PRO A 87 -19.07 12.43 0.45
N LYS A 88 -20.18 13.08 0.08
CA LYS A 88 -20.12 14.35 -0.63
C LYS A 88 -19.37 15.37 0.22
N ALA A 89 -18.41 16.05 -0.39
CA ALA A 89 -17.68 17.12 0.25
C ALA A 89 -18.64 18.19 0.79
N PRO A 90 -18.32 18.85 1.94
CA PRO A 90 -19.08 19.98 2.42
C PRO A 90 -19.19 21.06 1.33
N SER A 91 -20.38 21.63 1.12
CA SER A 91 -20.63 22.63 0.07
C SER A 91 -19.76 23.89 0.24
N ALA A 92 -19.42 24.23 1.48
CA ALA A 92 -18.47 25.29 1.83
C ALA A 92 -17.80 24.95 3.16
N PRO A 93 -16.51 25.27 3.35
CA PRO A 93 -15.90 25.21 4.67
C PRO A 93 -16.58 26.22 5.61
N SER A 94 -16.74 25.84 6.88
CA SER A 94 -17.14 26.78 7.93
C SER A 94 -16.02 27.80 8.18
N ALA A 95 -16.36 28.94 8.79
CA ALA A 95 -15.39 29.97 9.14
C ALA A 95 -14.22 29.36 9.95
N GLY A 96 -12.98 29.58 9.49
CA GLY A 96 -11.78 29.03 10.12
C GLY A 96 -11.41 27.59 9.73
N THR A 97 -12.11 26.99 8.76
CA THR A 97 -11.74 25.68 8.19
C THR A 97 -11.40 25.80 6.70
N VAL A 98 -10.69 24.81 6.17
CA VAL A 98 -10.53 24.64 4.72
C VAL A 98 -10.83 23.20 4.32
N LEU A 99 -11.16 23.00 3.06
CA LEU A 99 -11.35 21.65 2.52
C LEU A 99 -9.98 21.03 2.20
N GLN A 100 -9.72 19.85 2.77
CA GLN A 100 -8.50 19.08 2.55
C GLN A 100 -8.83 17.67 2.08
N GLN A 101 -7.96 17.11 1.24
CA GLN A 101 -8.04 15.71 0.83
C GLN A 101 -7.22 14.85 1.79
N VAL A 102 -7.88 13.91 2.46
CA VAL A 102 -7.23 12.84 3.22
C VAL A 102 -7.42 11.52 2.50
N TYR A 103 -6.44 10.64 2.57
CA TYR A 103 -6.53 9.31 1.96
C TYR A 103 -6.81 8.28 3.04
N LEU A 104 -7.94 7.58 2.89
CA LEU A 104 -8.41 6.57 3.84
C LEU A 104 -8.41 5.19 3.18
N VAL A 105 -8.28 4.15 4.00
CA VAL A 105 -8.35 2.77 3.53
C VAL A 105 -9.76 2.45 3.07
N CYS A 106 -9.83 1.82 1.90
CA CYS A 106 -11.05 1.30 1.30
C CYS A 106 -10.77 -0.11 0.77
N SER A 107 -11.14 -1.12 1.56
CA SER A 107 -10.88 -2.53 1.25
C SER A 107 -9.38 -2.82 1.02
N THR A 108 -8.93 -2.92 -0.23
CA THR A 108 -7.54 -3.29 -0.60
C THR A 108 -6.73 -2.12 -1.15
N GLN A 109 -7.28 -0.91 -1.11
CA GLN A 109 -6.71 0.30 -1.68
C GLN A 109 -6.94 1.49 -0.73
N ILE A 110 -6.39 2.65 -1.07
CA ILE A 110 -6.73 3.93 -0.44
C ILE A 110 -7.49 4.83 -1.41
N ALA A 111 -8.44 5.59 -0.88
CA ALA A 111 -9.23 6.54 -1.64
C ALA A 111 -9.31 7.89 -0.94
N ALA A 112 -9.41 8.94 -1.75
CA ALA A 112 -9.48 10.31 -1.26
C ALA A 112 -10.87 10.60 -0.68
N VAL A 113 -10.87 11.25 0.49
CA VAL A 113 -12.04 11.79 1.15
C VAL A 113 -11.78 13.25 1.44
N THR A 114 -12.77 14.11 1.15
CA THR A 114 -12.65 15.55 1.41
C THR A 114 -13.23 15.88 2.77
N ARG A 115 -12.40 16.44 3.66
CA ARG A 115 -12.80 16.88 5.00
C ARG A 115 -12.65 18.38 5.15
N ALA A 116 -13.50 18.99 5.98
CA ALA A 116 -13.27 20.34 6.48
C ALA A 116 -12.33 20.26 7.68
N VAL A 117 -11.14 20.85 7.55
CA VAL A 117 -10.09 20.80 8.57
C VAL A 117 -9.87 22.21 9.11
N ALA A 118 -9.88 22.34 10.44
CA ALA A 118 -9.43 23.55 11.11
C ALA A 118 -7.90 23.57 11.04
N LEU A 119 -7.36 24.40 10.17
CA LEU A 119 -5.92 24.50 10.02
C LEU A 119 -5.36 25.59 10.93
N PRO A 120 -4.12 25.43 11.42
CA PRO A 120 -3.44 26.51 12.11
C PRO A 120 -3.31 27.74 11.19
N ASP A 121 -3.36 28.93 11.80
CA ASP A 121 -3.36 30.23 11.11
C ASP A 121 -2.29 30.33 10.02
N GLY A 122 -2.46 31.19 9.01
CA GLY A 122 -1.56 31.34 7.85
C GLY A 122 -0.09 31.72 8.13
N ARG A 123 0.30 31.85 9.41
CA ARG A 123 1.71 31.95 9.86
C ARG A 123 2.33 30.59 10.19
N ALA A 124 1.54 29.52 10.18
CA ALA A 124 1.96 28.16 10.44
C ALA A 124 2.95 27.69 9.37
N GLY A 125 4.05 27.09 9.80
CA GLY A 125 5.03 26.50 8.90
C GLY A 125 4.52 25.20 8.26
N ARG A 126 5.29 24.72 7.28
CA ARG A 126 5.05 23.43 6.60
C ARG A 126 4.87 22.28 7.58
N ASP A 127 5.71 22.21 8.62
CA ASP A 127 5.73 21.10 9.57
C ASP A 127 4.48 21.09 10.45
N THR A 128 4.00 22.26 10.88
CA THR A 128 2.74 22.37 11.64
C THR A 128 1.54 21.96 10.80
N PHE A 129 1.55 22.28 9.52
CA PHE A 129 0.48 21.87 8.60
C PHE A 129 0.51 20.36 8.33
N ALA A 130 1.71 19.80 8.15
CA ALA A 130 1.88 18.37 7.97
C ALA A 130 1.47 17.57 9.22
N GLN A 131 1.78 18.08 10.42
CA GLN A 131 1.33 17.48 11.67
C GLN A 131 -0.19 17.47 11.77
N GLU A 132 -0.85 18.56 11.38
CA GLU A 132 -2.31 18.63 11.38
C GLU A 132 -2.93 17.62 10.40
N LEU A 133 -2.39 17.49 9.19
CA LEU A 133 -2.88 16.49 8.23
C LEU A 133 -2.66 15.05 8.72
N ILE A 134 -1.56 14.77 9.42
CA ILE A 134 -1.34 13.47 10.08
C ILE A 134 -2.38 13.28 11.19
N ALA A 135 -2.65 14.29 12.00
CA ALA A 135 -3.68 14.24 13.03
C ALA A 135 -5.07 13.94 12.44
N GLN A 136 -5.40 14.51 11.27
CA GLN A 136 -6.64 14.19 10.56
C GLN A 136 -6.74 12.71 10.15
N LEU A 137 -5.62 12.05 9.81
CA LEU A 137 -5.63 10.61 9.53
C LEU A 137 -5.77 9.75 10.79
N GLN A 138 -5.32 10.26 11.93
CA GLN A 138 -5.46 9.60 13.24
C GLN A 138 -6.85 9.75 13.83
N ILE A 139 -7.54 10.85 13.50
CA ILE A 139 -8.97 10.98 13.73
C ILE A 139 -9.66 9.93 12.86
N GLY A 140 -10.19 8.90 13.53
CA GLY A 140 -10.91 7.80 12.89
C GLY A 140 -11.99 8.31 11.93
N PRO A 141 -12.38 7.51 10.93
CA PRO A 141 -13.38 7.92 9.94
C PRO A 141 -14.67 8.44 10.59
N ALA A 142 -15.22 9.51 10.04
CA ALA A 142 -16.50 10.05 10.47
C ALA A 142 -17.61 9.00 10.28
N ALA A 143 -18.77 9.18 10.92
CA ALA A 143 -19.86 8.20 10.87
C ALA A 143 -20.28 7.84 9.43
N GLU A 144 -20.38 8.83 8.53
CA GLU A 144 -20.73 8.60 7.12
C GLU A 144 -19.60 7.89 6.34
N GLU A 145 -18.34 8.17 6.67
CA GLU A 145 -17.19 7.49 6.07
C GLU A 145 -17.11 6.03 6.54
N THR A 146 -17.35 5.78 7.83
CA THR A 146 -17.42 4.42 8.40
C THR A 146 -18.54 3.62 7.76
N LYS A 147 -19.74 4.21 7.60
CA LYS A 147 -20.87 3.58 6.88
C LYS A 147 -20.52 3.27 5.43
N ALA A 148 -19.70 4.10 4.79
CA ALA A 148 -19.19 3.88 3.44
C ALA A 148 -18.03 2.86 3.36
N GLY A 149 -17.58 2.31 4.49
CA GLY A 149 -16.56 1.28 4.55
C GLY A 149 -15.11 1.78 4.64
N PHE A 150 -14.90 3.06 4.98
CA PHE A 150 -13.57 3.60 5.18
C PHE A 150 -12.98 3.24 6.55
N SER A 151 -11.66 3.04 6.60
CA SER A 151 -10.87 2.89 7.82
C SER A 151 -9.56 3.70 7.74
N THR A 152 -8.81 3.74 8.84
CA THR A 152 -7.46 4.31 8.88
C THR A 152 -6.53 3.33 9.56
N GLU A 153 -5.32 3.18 9.03
CA GLU A 153 -4.25 2.35 9.60
C GLU A 153 -3.15 3.21 10.23
N VAL A 154 -3.30 4.55 10.21
CA VAL A 154 -2.31 5.47 10.79
C VAL A 154 -2.30 5.35 12.31
N PRO A 155 -1.16 4.99 12.94
CA PRO A 155 -1.09 4.84 14.38
C PRO A 155 -1.39 6.15 15.11
N GLY A 156 -2.20 6.09 16.17
CA GLY A 156 -2.51 7.27 17.01
C GLY A 156 -1.31 7.82 17.79
N SER A 157 -0.21 7.06 17.88
CA SER A 157 1.06 7.47 18.47
C SER A 157 2.00 8.19 17.50
N LEU A 158 1.64 8.30 16.22
CA LEU A 158 2.51 8.87 15.20
C LEU A 158 2.56 10.40 15.30
N TYR A 159 3.75 11.00 15.28
CA TYR A 159 3.90 12.45 15.25
C TYR A 159 5.22 12.85 14.60
N LEU A 160 5.29 14.13 14.21
CA LEU A 160 6.48 14.74 13.67
C LEU A 160 7.43 15.17 14.78
N LEU A 161 8.66 14.71 14.68
CA LEU A 161 9.78 15.21 15.44
C LEU A 161 10.25 16.55 14.87
N PRO A 162 10.70 17.48 15.72
CA PRO A 162 11.39 18.68 15.24
C PRO A 162 12.58 18.31 14.34
N PRO A 163 12.79 19.02 13.22
CA PRO A 163 13.91 18.73 12.34
C PRO A 163 15.24 19.02 13.07
N PRO A 164 16.20 18.08 13.11
CA PRO A 164 17.51 18.34 13.68
C PRO A 164 18.25 19.42 12.88
N PRO A 165 19.20 20.15 13.51
CA PRO A 165 20.01 21.14 12.82
C PRO A 165 20.66 20.59 11.55
N GLY A 166 20.59 21.35 10.46
CA GLY A 166 21.14 20.94 9.15
C GLY A 166 20.25 19.99 8.33
N SER A 167 19.02 19.71 8.78
CA SER A 167 18.07 18.94 7.97
C SER A 167 17.74 19.65 6.65
N PRO A 168 17.58 18.91 5.53
CA PRO A 168 17.08 19.48 4.29
C PRO A 168 15.75 20.19 4.51
N LYS A 169 15.57 21.35 3.84
CA LYS A 169 14.38 22.18 4.01
C LYS A 169 13.11 21.38 3.68
N GLY A 170 12.19 21.32 4.65
CA GLY A 170 10.91 20.63 4.50
C GLY A 170 10.98 19.11 4.53
N ALA A 171 12.09 18.53 5.00
CA ALA A 171 12.13 17.13 5.40
C ALA A 171 11.35 16.95 6.72
N LEU A 172 10.43 16.00 6.73
CA LEU A 172 9.59 15.67 7.87
C LEU A 172 10.13 14.40 8.53
N ARG A 173 10.29 14.41 9.86
CA ARG A 173 10.75 13.23 10.60
C ARG A 173 9.64 12.65 11.46
N LEU A 174 9.36 11.37 11.31
CA LEU A 174 8.40 10.64 12.12
C LEU A 174 9.10 10.09 13.38
N ASN A 175 8.38 10.04 14.49
CA ASN A 175 8.85 9.40 15.73
C ASN A 175 9.04 7.89 15.57
N GLU A 176 8.26 7.25 14.69
CA GLU A 176 8.36 5.83 14.36
C GLU A 176 9.19 5.63 13.08
N PRO A 177 9.86 4.47 12.93
CA PRO A 177 10.61 4.17 11.71
C PRO A 177 9.69 4.05 10.49
N VAL A 178 10.03 4.77 9.42
CA VAL A 178 9.21 4.79 8.18
C VAL A 178 9.02 3.39 7.59
N ASP A 179 10.03 2.53 7.72
CA ASP A 179 10.06 1.14 7.26
C ASP A 179 9.36 0.14 8.19
N GLU A 180 8.97 0.55 9.39
CA GLU A 180 8.18 -0.26 10.33
C GLU A 180 6.68 0.13 10.33
N LEU A 181 6.32 1.21 9.64
CA LEU A 181 4.92 1.60 9.49
C LEU A 181 4.14 0.56 8.68
N PRO A 182 2.86 0.32 9.02
CA PRO A 182 1.97 -0.45 8.15
C PRO A 182 1.97 0.15 6.74
N SER A 183 2.03 -0.69 5.69
CA SER A 183 2.12 -0.19 4.31
C SER A 183 0.94 0.70 3.93
N PHE A 184 -0.26 0.38 4.42
CA PHE A 184 -1.44 1.27 4.31
C PHE A 184 -1.22 2.61 5.02
N ALA A 185 -0.69 2.63 6.25
CA ALA A 185 -0.41 3.86 6.98
C ALA A 185 0.55 4.78 6.20
N LEU A 186 1.66 4.21 5.70
CA LEU A 186 2.62 4.96 4.90
C LEU A 186 1.98 5.51 3.60
N ALA A 187 1.17 4.70 2.90
CA ALA A 187 0.45 5.15 1.72
C ALA A 187 -0.54 6.30 2.03
N GLN A 188 -1.31 6.19 3.11
CA GLN A 188 -2.25 7.24 3.56
C GLN A 188 -1.51 8.55 3.87
N ILE A 189 -0.40 8.48 4.62
CA ILE A 189 0.42 9.65 4.98
C ILE A 189 0.98 10.32 3.73
N VAL A 190 1.64 9.56 2.85
CA VAL A 190 2.25 10.10 1.63
C VAL A 190 1.20 10.75 0.74
N CYS A 191 0.08 10.07 0.46
CA CYS A 191 -0.96 10.59 -0.42
C CYS A 191 -1.68 11.81 0.16
N THR A 192 -1.88 11.86 1.47
CA THR A 192 -2.47 13.02 2.13
C THR A 192 -1.53 14.23 2.09
N LEU A 193 -0.26 14.04 2.46
CA LEU A 193 0.72 15.14 2.47
C LEU A 193 1.07 15.65 1.07
N THR A 194 0.98 14.80 0.03
CA THR A 194 1.27 15.20 -1.36
C THR A 194 0.08 15.83 -2.08
N ALA A 195 -1.13 15.67 -1.56
CA ALA A 195 -2.33 16.31 -2.10
C ALA A 195 -2.42 17.81 -1.72
N ASP A 196 -1.80 18.20 -0.59
CA ASP A 196 -1.75 19.60 -0.17
C ASP A 196 -0.47 20.32 -0.63
N LYS A 197 -0.63 21.51 -1.22
CA LYS A 197 0.47 22.30 -1.80
C LYS A 197 1.35 22.98 -0.76
N THR A 198 0.83 23.20 0.45
CA THR A 198 1.59 23.77 1.58
C THR A 198 2.59 22.74 2.08
N THR A 199 2.18 21.47 2.18
CA THR A 199 3.04 20.36 2.61
C THR A 199 3.88 19.75 1.51
N ALA A 200 3.48 19.82 0.24
CA ALA A 200 4.20 19.24 -0.88
C ALA A 200 4.03 20.10 -2.15
N PRO A 201 4.74 21.24 -2.26
CA PRO A 201 4.61 22.13 -3.42
C PRO A 201 5.04 21.49 -4.74
N ASP A 202 5.90 20.47 -4.71
CA ASP A 202 6.37 19.69 -5.85
C ASP A 202 5.65 18.33 -5.98
N HIS A 203 4.51 18.15 -5.31
CA HIS A 203 3.77 16.88 -5.21
C HIS A 203 4.59 15.71 -4.66
N SER A 204 5.63 16.03 -3.89
CA SER A 204 6.47 15.04 -3.22
C SER A 204 6.74 15.44 -1.77
N VAL A 205 6.96 14.43 -0.93
CA VAL A 205 7.28 14.62 0.48
C VAL A 205 8.56 13.88 0.81
N VAL A 206 9.43 14.52 1.59
CA VAL A 206 10.65 13.90 2.10
C VAL A 206 10.38 13.47 3.53
N LEU A 207 10.35 12.16 3.77
CA LEU A 207 10.12 11.55 5.08
C LEU A 207 11.39 10.88 5.57
N GLY A 208 11.58 10.87 6.88
CA GLY A 208 12.58 10.05 7.54
C GLY A 208 12.14 9.63 8.92
N SER A 209 12.84 8.65 9.46
CA SER A 209 12.67 8.20 10.83
C SER A 209 13.37 9.15 11.82
N ALA A 210 13.12 8.95 13.11
CA ALA A 210 13.87 9.59 14.18
C ALA A 210 15.40 9.42 14.04
N GLY A 211 16.17 10.38 14.57
CA GLY A 211 17.63 10.35 14.54
C GLY A 211 18.24 10.67 13.17
N SER A 212 19.35 10.02 12.82
CA SER A 212 20.09 10.22 11.57
C SER A 212 19.65 9.28 10.43
N GLY A 213 18.48 8.65 10.57
CA GLY A 213 17.92 7.75 9.56
C GLY A 213 17.83 8.41 8.19
N ALA A 214 18.01 7.59 7.14
CA ALA A 214 18.02 8.05 5.75
C ALA A 214 16.70 8.74 5.40
N LEU A 215 16.81 9.91 4.76
CA LEU A 215 15.66 10.61 4.21
C LEU A 215 15.26 9.98 2.88
N ARG A 216 13.97 9.79 2.67
CA ARG A 216 13.41 9.25 1.44
C ARG A 216 12.35 10.18 0.89
N ARG A 217 12.38 10.40 -0.42
CA ARG A 217 11.38 11.16 -1.16
C ARG A 217 10.31 10.22 -1.69
N TYR A 218 9.06 10.55 -1.40
CA TYR A 218 7.87 9.83 -1.79
C TYR A 218 6.97 10.70 -2.67
N THR A 219 6.23 10.04 -3.55
CA THR A 219 5.14 10.61 -4.34
C THR A 219 3.93 9.70 -4.23
N CYS A 220 2.73 10.26 -4.33
CA CYS A 220 1.51 9.45 -4.37
C CYS A 220 1.28 8.93 -5.79
N THR A 221 1.79 7.74 -6.07
CA THR A 221 1.57 7.05 -7.34
C THR A 221 0.28 6.23 -7.30
N ASP A 222 -0.24 5.84 -8.47
CA ASP A 222 -1.39 4.94 -8.55
C ASP A 222 -1.11 3.59 -7.90
N ASP A 223 0.13 3.10 -7.98
CA ASP A 223 0.57 1.89 -7.29
C ASP A 223 0.46 2.04 -5.78
N LEU A 224 0.92 3.15 -5.21
CA LEU A 224 0.80 3.42 -3.78
C LEU A 224 -0.67 3.48 -3.34
N ARG A 225 -1.56 3.90 -4.24
CA ARG A 225 -3.00 3.99 -3.97
C ARG A 225 -3.73 2.66 -4.06
N THR A 226 -3.37 1.82 -5.02
CA THR A 226 -4.10 0.59 -5.36
C THR A 226 -3.46 -0.67 -4.79
N ARG A 227 -2.18 -0.60 -4.43
CA ARG A 227 -1.34 -1.67 -3.90
C ARG A 227 -0.42 -1.12 -2.80
N PRO A 228 -0.95 -0.86 -1.60
CA PRO A 228 -0.21 -0.19 -0.53
C PRO A 228 1.11 -0.86 -0.16
N GLU A 229 1.30 -2.16 -0.40
CA GLU A 229 2.58 -2.86 -0.26
C GLU A 229 3.70 -2.26 -1.13
N ALA A 230 3.37 -1.46 -2.16
CA ALA A 230 4.33 -0.68 -2.92
C ALA A 230 5.04 0.38 -2.06
N ALA A 231 4.45 0.80 -0.93
CA ALA A 231 5.00 1.80 -0.02
C ALA A 231 6.41 1.42 0.48
N ASP A 232 6.65 0.13 0.72
CA ASP A 232 7.91 -0.42 1.21
C ASP A 232 9.10 -0.11 0.27
N THR A 233 8.83 0.15 -1.01
CA THR A 233 9.86 0.43 -2.04
C THR A 233 9.67 1.77 -2.76
N ALA A 234 8.58 2.50 -2.50
CA ALA A 234 8.24 3.73 -3.21
C ALA A 234 9.21 4.90 -2.93
N GLY A 235 9.91 4.87 -1.79
CA GLY A 235 10.79 5.96 -1.35
C GLY A 235 12.17 5.94 -1.98
N SER A 236 12.54 7.01 -2.69
CA SER A 236 13.90 7.21 -3.21
C SER A 236 14.80 7.93 -2.20
N VAL A 237 16.03 7.44 -1.98
CA VAL A 237 16.95 8.03 -1.00
C VAL A 237 17.35 9.45 -1.41
N VAL A 238 17.21 10.40 -0.49
CA VAL A 238 17.71 11.78 -0.62
C VAL A 238 19.12 11.83 -0.05
N ARG A 239 20.06 12.37 -0.84
CA ARG A 239 21.44 12.62 -0.42
C ARG A 239 21.63 14.08 0.00
#